data_AF-A0A917JUF5-F1
#
_entry.id   AF-A0A917JUF5-F1
#
_cell.length_a   1.000
_cell.length_b   1.000
_cell.length_c   1.000
_cell.angle_alpha   90.00
_cell.angle_beta   90.00
_cell.angle_gamma   90.00
#
_symmetry.space_group_name_H-M   'P 1'
#
loop_
_entity.id
_entity.type
_entity.pdbx_description
1 polymer ?
#
loop_
_entity_poly.entity_id
_entity_poly.type
_entity_poly.pdbx_seq_one_letter_code
_entity_poly.pdbx_strand_id
1 'polypeptide(L)'
;MAEAQRRLVVIRHAKSARPADVEDFDRPLADRGRRDAPVVGRWLRKHSVPVELVLCSPARRTRETWELVAPEIPVRPTVRYDDRLYAASASQLLDVIRELPPLVMTAALIGHNPGLEDLVHLLTGKPAELKTAAIAMLSTHAPWSEAGEHWAGAPACAIARG
;
A
#
# COMPACT_ATOMS: atom_id res chain seq x y z
N MET A 1 -8.59 28.90 3.98
CA MET A 1 -8.96 27.48 4.23
C MET A 1 -7.71 26.65 3.97
N ALA A 2 -7.33 25.73 4.86
CA ALA A 2 -6.23 24.82 4.54
C ALA A 2 -6.65 23.95 3.35
N GLU A 3 -5.85 23.94 2.30
CA GLU A 3 -6.11 23.17 1.08
C GLU A 3 -6.14 21.67 1.42
N ALA A 4 -7.15 20.95 0.95
CA ALA A 4 -7.36 19.56 1.34
C ALA A 4 -6.19 18.68 0.88
N GLN A 5 -5.52 18.01 1.83
CA GLN A 5 -4.32 17.19 1.56
C GLN A 5 -4.72 15.72 1.34
N ARG A 6 -4.33 15.15 0.20
CA ARG A 6 -4.47 13.73 -0.12
C ARG A 6 -3.27 12.92 0.39
N ARG A 7 -3.51 11.66 0.73
CA ARG A 7 -2.50 10.72 1.23
C ARG A 7 -2.59 9.39 0.51
N LEU A 8 -1.46 8.95 -0.04
CA LEU A 8 -1.30 7.60 -0.57
C LEU A 8 -0.43 6.80 0.39
N VAL A 9 -0.96 5.69 0.89
CA VAL A 9 -0.25 4.77 1.77
C VAL A 9 0.13 3.53 0.97
N VAL A 10 1.40 3.41 0.60
CA VAL A 10 1.93 2.27 -0.13
C VAL A 10 2.40 1.22 0.87
N ILE A 11 1.84 0.01 0.81
CA ILE A 11 2.14 -1.10 1.71
C ILE A 11 2.61 -2.29 0.88
N ARG A 12 3.85 -2.72 1.09
CA ARG A 12 4.29 -4.01 0.54
C ARG A 12 3.73 -5.13 1.40
N HIS A 13 3.23 -6.19 0.77
CA HIS A 13 2.77 -7.38 1.48
C HIS A 13 3.79 -7.89 2.52
N ALA A 14 3.30 -8.50 3.60
CA ALA A 14 4.14 -9.09 4.63
C ALA A 14 4.85 -10.36 4.12
N LYS A 15 5.84 -10.85 4.87
CA LYS A 15 6.69 -11.95 4.41
C LYS A 15 5.86 -13.20 4.04
N SER A 16 5.97 -13.65 2.79
CA SER A 16 5.30 -14.86 2.29
C SER A 16 6.18 -16.10 2.41
N ALA A 17 5.53 -17.26 2.57
CA ALA A 17 6.15 -18.58 2.48
C ALA A 17 6.38 -18.98 1.02
N ARG A 18 7.13 -20.06 0.79
CA ARG A 18 7.33 -20.70 -0.52
C ARG A 18 7.20 -22.22 -0.39
N PRO A 19 5.98 -22.76 -0.21
CA PRO A 19 5.76 -24.20 -0.29
C PRO A 19 6.09 -24.72 -1.70
N ALA A 20 6.50 -25.99 -1.82
CA ALA A 20 6.93 -26.56 -3.10
C ALA A 20 5.79 -26.65 -4.15
N ASP A 21 4.56 -26.92 -3.71
CA ASP A 21 3.42 -27.22 -4.59
C ASP A 21 2.35 -26.11 -4.58
N VAL A 22 2.78 -24.84 -4.47
CA VAL A 22 1.87 -23.69 -4.43
C VAL A 22 2.31 -22.64 -5.44
N GLU A 23 1.42 -22.35 -6.39
CA GLU A 23 1.56 -21.29 -7.39
C GLU A 23 1.84 -19.92 -6.74
N ASP A 24 2.58 -19.04 -7.42
CA ASP A 24 3.03 -17.78 -6.79
C ASP A 24 1.86 -16.97 -6.22
N PHE A 25 0.77 -16.89 -6.98
CA PHE A 25 -0.44 -16.16 -6.61
C PHE A 25 -1.06 -16.64 -5.29
N ASP A 26 -0.99 -17.95 -5.03
CA ASP A 26 -1.61 -18.63 -3.89
C ASP A 26 -0.65 -18.82 -2.71
N ARG A 27 0.58 -18.30 -2.81
CA ARG A 27 1.54 -18.36 -1.71
C ARG A 27 1.00 -17.65 -0.45
N PRO A 28 0.94 -18.33 0.70
CA PRO A 28 0.48 -17.74 1.94
C PRO A 28 1.55 -16.83 2.58
N LEU A 29 1.15 -16.09 3.61
CA LEU A 29 2.08 -15.51 4.56
C LEU A 29 2.85 -16.60 5.32
N ALA A 30 4.14 -16.34 5.54
CA ALA A 30 4.95 -17.09 6.50
C ALA A 30 4.63 -16.62 7.93
N ASP A 31 5.01 -17.40 8.95
CA ASP A 31 4.76 -17.07 10.36
C ASP A 31 5.27 -15.68 10.75
N ARG A 32 6.45 -15.30 10.23
CA ARG A 32 6.96 -13.95 10.40
C ARG A 32 6.03 -12.90 9.80
N GLY A 33 5.52 -13.13 8.59
CA GLY A 33 4.59 -12.20 7.94
C GLY A 33 3.29 -12.05 8.72
N ARG A 34 2.79 -13.13 9.33
CA ARG A 34 1.61 -13.09 10.20
C ARG A 34 1.82 -12.25 11.47
N ARG A 35 3.05 -12.19 11.99
CA ARG A 35 3.42 -11.32 13.12
C ARG A 35 3.67 -9.86 12.71
N ASP A 36 4.28 -9.65 11.55
CA ASP A 36 4.63 -8.32 11.04
C ASP A 36 3.40 -7.54 10.55
N ALA A 37 2.40 -8.22 9.94
CA ALA A 37 1.23 -7.54 9.36
C ALA A 37 0.40 -6.72 10.38
N PRO A 38 0.05 -7.23 11.59
CA PRO A 38 -0.63 -6.41 12.60
C PRO A 38 0.14 -5.16 13.02
N VAL A 39 1.47 -5.18 12.97
CA VAL A 39 2.31 -4.02 13.31
C VAL A 39 2.08 -2.88 12.32
N VAL A 40 1.83 -3.19 11.04
CA VAL A 40 1.46 -2.19 10.02
C VAL A 40 0.16 -1.48 10.41
N GLY A 41 -0.88 -2.23 10.80
CA GLY A 41 -2.14 -1.63 11.23
C GLY A 41 -2.01 -0.80 12.51
N ARG A 42 -1.22 -1.26 13.48
CA ARG A 42 -0.90 -0.47 14.68
C ARG A 42 -0.14 0.81 14.34
N TRP A 43 0.74 0.78 13.35
CA TRP A 43 1.43 1.97 12.87
C TRP A 43 0.43 2.97 12.27
N LEU A 44 -0.49 2.52 11.41
CA LEU A 44 -1.54 3.38 10.83
C LEU A 44 -2.42 4.02 11.91
N ARG A 45 -2.83 3.23 12.91
CA ARG A 45 -3.58 3.72 14.08
C ARG A 45 -2.80 4.75 14.88
N LYS A 46 -1.53 4.46 15.21
CA LYS A 46 -0.67 5.36 16.00
C LYS A 46 -0.47 6.72 15.35
N HIS A 47 -0.43 6.77 14.01
CA HIS A 47 -0.27 7.99 13.23
C HIS A 47 -1.60 8.60 12.79
N SER A 48 -2.73 8.09 13.31
CA SER A 48 -4.08 8.57 13.00
C SER A 48 -4.35 8.69 11.50
N VAL A 49 -3.87 7.73 10.70
CA VAL A 49 -4.03 7.74 9.24
C VAL A 49 -5.45 7.28 8.89
N PRO A 50 -6.33 8.15 8.37
CA PRO A 50 -7.74 7.84 8.19
C PRO A 50 -7.97 7.18 6.84
N VAL A 51 -7.50 5.94 6.67
CA VAL A 51 -7.66 5.22 5.39
C VAL A 51 -9.15 5.07 5.07
N GLU A 52 -9.56 5.54 3.89
CA GLU A 52 -10.95 5.51 3.42
C GLU A 52 -11.17 4.39 2.39
N LEU A 53 -10.17 4.18 1.53
CA LEU A 53 -10.19 3.21 0.45
C LEU A 53 -8.89 2.41 0.44
N VAL A 54 -9.02 1.09 0.29
CA VAL A 54 -7.91 0.17 0.13
C VAL A 54 -8.02 -0.49 -1.23
N LEU A 55 -6.96 -0.37 -2.02
CA LEU A 55 -6.74 -1.14 -3.23
C LEU A 55 -5.74 -2.25 -2.89
N CYS A 56 -6.16 -3.50 -3.03
CA CYS A 56 -5.35 -4.65 -2.65
C CYS A 56 -5.18 -5.59 -3.84
N SER A 57 -3.96 -6.04 -4.11
CA SER A 57 -3.78 -7.12 -5.08
C SER A 57 -4.55 -8.37 -4.62
N PRO A 58 -5.13 -9.15 -5.53
CA PRO A 58 -5.84 -10.37 -5.19
C PRO A 58 -4.88 -11.54 -4.84
N ALA A 59 -3.56 -11.40 -4.91
CA ALA A 59 -2.67 -12.48 -4.44
C ALA A 59 -2.97 -12.84 -2.98
N ARG A 60 -2.89 -14.13 -2.61
CA ARG A 60 -3.21 -14.59 -1.25
C ARG A 60 -2.42 -13.84 -0.17
N ARG A 61 -1.11 -13.66 -0.37
CA ARG A 61 -0.24 -12.92 0.57
C ARG A 61 -0.65 -11.45 0.79
N THR A 62 -1.18 -10.75 -0.21
CA THR A 62 -1.65 -9.36 -0.04
C THR A 62 -2.97 -9.34 0.71
N ARG A 63 -3.88 -10.27 0.39
CA ARG A 63 -5.15 -10.47 1.12
C ARG A 63 -4.92 -10.77 2.60
N GLU A 64 -4.14 -11.80 2.90
CA GLU A 64 -3.79 -12.19 4.27
C GLU A 64 -3.04 -11.06 5.01
N THR A 65 -2.23 -10.25 4.32
CA THR A 65 -1.61 -9.06 4.94
C THR A 65 -2.68 -8.07 5.37
N TRP A 66 -3.63 -7.73 4.48
CA TRP A 66 -4.68 -6.76 4.80
C TRP A 66 -5.64 -7.26 5.88
N GLU A 67 -6.00 -8.55 5.86
CA GLU A 67 -6.85 -9.18 6.88
C GLU A 67 -6.27 -9.07 8.29
N LEU A 68 -4.95 -9.05 8.42
CA LEU A 68 -4.25 -8.87 9.68
C LEU A 68 -3.99 -7.40 10.04
N VAL A 69 -4.00 -6.50 9.05
CA VAL A 69 -3.88 -5.04 9.24
C VAL A 69 -5.22 -4.43 9.67
N ALA A 70 -6.32 -4.81 9.02
CA ALA A 70 -7.63 -4.19 9.17
C ALA A 70 -8.20 -4.20 10.60
N PRO A 71 -8.02 -5.25 11.43
CA PRO A 71 -8.50 -5.25 12.81
C PRO A 71 -7.80 -4.24 13.72
N GLU A 72 -6.63 -3.75 13.33
CA GLU A 72 -5.82 -2.84 14.14
C GLU A 72 -6.14 -1.36 13.89
N ILE A 73 -6.90 -1.06 12.83
CA ILE A 73 -7.33 0.31 12.52
C ILE A 73 -8.76 0.56 13.06
N PRO A 74 -9.05 1.77 13.58
CA PRO A 74 -10.32 2.06 14.25
C PRO A 74 -11.51 2.17 13.28
N VAL A 75 -11.25 2.50 12.02
CA VAL A 75 -12.25 2.68 10.97
C VAL A 75 -12.09 1.57 9.94
N ARG A 76 -13.20 1.00 9.49
CA ARG A 76 -13.22 0.01 8.41
C ARG A 76 -13.29 0.74 7.05
N PRO A 77 -12.20 0.77 6.26
CA PRO A 77 -12.24 1.36 4.93
C PRO A 77 -13.03 0.48 3.97
N THR A 78 -13.43 1.07 2.84
CA THR A 78 -13.84 0.28 1.67
C THR A 78 -12.63 -0.46 1.12
N VAL A 79 -12.78 -1.75 0.81
CA VAL A 79 -11.70 -2.57 0.24
C VAL A 79 -12.10 -2.99 -1.17
N ARG A 80 -11.21 -2.79 -2.13
CA ARG A 80 -11.35 -3.26 -3.51
C ARG A 80 -10.14 -4.12 -3.86
N TYR A 81 -10.42 -5.31 -4.37
CA TYR A 81 -9.40 -6.15 -4.97
C TYR A 81 -9.31 -5.80 -6.46
N ASP A 82 -8.12 -5.50 -6.93
CA ASP A 82 -7.88 -5.08 -8.31
C ASP A 82 -6.76 -5.94 -8.91
N ASP A 83 -7.09 -6.73 -9.92
CA ASP A 83 -6.17 -7.65 -10.59
C ASP A 83 -4.96 -6.93 -11.18
N ARG A 84 -5.11 -5.64 -11.54
CA ARG A 84 -4.03 -4.80 -12.08
C ARG A 84 -2.91 -4.54 -11.08
N LEU A 85 -3.07 -4.88 -9.80
CA LEU A 85 -2.04 -4.73 -8.76
C LEU A 85 -1.13 -5.96 -8.64
N TYR A 86 -1.49 -7.10 -9.23
CA TYR A 86 -0.65 -8.29 -9.18
C TYR A 86 0.45 -8.22 -10.23
N ALA A 87 1.71 -8.34 -9.80
CA ALA A 87 2.89 -8.23 -10.67
C ALA A 87 2.92 -6.93 -11.53
N ALA A 88 2.35 -5.85 -10.99
CA ALA A 88 2.19 -4.58 -11.69
C ALA A 88 3.50 -3.79 -11.81
N SER A 89 3.71 -3.12 -12.95
CA SER A 89 4.70 -2.07 -13.10
C SER A 89 4.27 -0.78 -12.40
N ALA A 90 5.21 0.17 -12.20
CA ALA A 90 4.87 1.50 -11.70
C ALA A 90 3.84 2.23 -12.57
N SER A 91 3.92 2.09 -13.90
CA SER A 91 2.96 2.71 -14.82
C SER A 91 1.54 2.15 -14.66
N GLN A 92 1.40 0.83 -14.53
CA GLN A 92 0.10 0.20 -14.29
C GLN A 92 -0.49 0.63 -12.95
N LEU A 93 0.33 0.70 -11.89
CA LEU A 93 -0.12 1.19 -10.58
C LEU A 93 -0.50 2.68 -10.63
N LEU A 94 0.22 3.49 -11.41
CA LEU A 94 -0.08 4.90 -11.61
C LEU A 94 -1.45 5.10 -12.26
N ASP A 95 -1.77 4.31 -13.29
CA ASP A 95 -3.07 4.38 -13.96
C ASP A 95 -4.21 4.05 -12.99
N VAL A 96 -4.04 3.04 -12.14
CA VAL A 96 -5.00 2.71 -11.08
C VAL A 96 -5.15 3.88 -10.09
N ILE A 97 -4.06 4.53 -9.70
CA ILE A 97 -4.10 5.69 -8.78
C ILE A 97 -4.87 6.85 -9.42
N ARG A 98 -4.68 7.11 -10.72
CA ARG A 98 -5.36 8.20 -11.44
C ARG A 98 -6.88 8.02 -11.50
N GLU A 99 -7.35 6.78 -11.41
CA GLU A 99 -8.77 6.42 -11.41
C GLU A 99 -9.42 6.48 -10.01
N LEU A 100 -8.67 6.81 -8.95
CA LEU A 100 -9.23 6.91 -7.61
C LEU A 100 -10.33 7.98 -7.54
N PRO A 101 -11.42 7.73 -6.78
CA PRO A 101 -12.50 8.71 -6.66
C PRO A 101 -11.98 10.06 -6.13
N PRO A 102 -12.33 11.21 -6.74
CA PRO A 102 -11.78 12.51 -6.36
C PRO A 102 -12.00 12.92 -4.88
N LEU A 103 -13.06 12.38 -4.27
CA LEU A 103 -13.46 12.62 -2.88
C LEU A 103 -12.69 11.78 -1.85
N VAL A 104 -12.03 10.70 -2.27
CA VAL A 104 -11.18 9.90 -1.36
C VAL A 104 -9.95 10.73 -1.02
N MET A 105 -9.74 11.04 0.26
CA MET A 105 -8.57 11.81 0.68
C MET A 105 -7.40 10.90 1.09
N THR A 106 -7.67 9.73 1.64
CA THR A 106 -6.62 8.76 2.01
C THR A 106 -6.89 7.38 1.41
N ALA A 107 -6.02 6.96 0.49
CA ALA A 107 -6.05 5.64 -0.12
C ALA A 107 -4.84 4.81 0.33
N ALA A 108 -5.02 3.51 0.55
CA ALA A 108 -3.93 2.56 0.74
C ALA A 108 -3.82 1.60 -0.45
N LEU A 109 -2.59 1.36 -0.90
CA LEU A 109 -2.25 0.46 -2.00
C LEU A 109 -1.42 -0.70 -1.44
N ILE A 110 -1.93 -1.94 -1.56
CA ILE A 110 -1.29 -3.14 -1.03
C ILE A 110 -0.86 -4.04 -2.18
N GLY A 111 0.45 -4.16 -2.38
CA GLY A 111 1.01 -4.79 -3.58
C GLY A 111 2.39 -5.41 -3.39
N HIS A 112 3.17 -5.43 -4.48
CA HIS A 112 4.42 -6.17 -4.61
C HIS A 112 5.56 -5.31 -5.15
N ASN A 113 6.79 -5.61 -4.74
CA ASN A 113 7.98 -5.07 -5.40
C ASN A 113 8.28 -5.86 -6.68
N PRO A 114 8.99 -5.25 -7.66
CA PRO A 114 9.58 -3.91 -7.62
C PRO A 114 8.58 -2.76 -7.85
N GLY A 115 7.40 -3.03 -8.43
CA GLY A 115 6.45 -2.00 -8.85
C GLY A 115 6.09 -0.95 -7.80
N LEU A 116 5.98 -1.30 -6.51
CA LEU A 116 5.74 -0.33 -5.45
C LEU A 116 6.92 0.63 -5.20
N GLU A 117 8.16 0.13 -5.25
CA GLU A 117 9.36 0.97 -5.05
C GLU A 117 9.52 1.93 -6.23
N ASP A 118 9.34 1.40 -7.44
CA ASP A 118 9.37 2.17 -8.68
C ASP A 118 8.27 3.25 -8.70
N LEU A 119 7.06 2.91 -8.22
CA LEU A 119 5.96 3.87 -8.08
C LEU A 119 6.30 4.99 -7.08
N VAL A 120 6.85 4.65 -5.90
CA VAL A 120 7.24 5.66 -4.91
C VAL A 120 8.34 6.57 -5.48
N HIS A 121 9.30 6.00 -6.20
CA HIS A 121 10.32 6.77 -6.87
C HIS A 121 9.74 7.72 -7.92
N LEU A 122 8.85 7.22 -8.78
CA LEU A 122 8.15 8.02 -9.78
C LEU A 122 7.41 9.20 -9.14
N LEU A 123 6.56 8.94 -8.14
CA LEU A 123 5.71 9.96 -7.53
C LEU A 123 6.49 11.02 -6.74
N THR A 124 7.72 10.75 -6.31
CA THR A 124 8.46 11.65 -5.38
C THR A 124 9.81 12.11 -5.90
N GLY A 125 10.33 11.48 -6.95
CA GLY A 125 11.72 11.61 -7.38
C GLY A 125 12.73 10.98 -6.43
N LYS A 126 12.31 10.28 -5.37
CA LYS A 126 13.20 9.71 -4.34
C LYS A 126 13.04 8.20 -4.22
N PRO A 127 14.12 7.42 -4.31
CA PRO A 127 14.03 5.98 -4.12
C PRO A 127 13.60 5.66 -2.67
N ALA A 128 12.84 4.58 -2.51
CA ALA A 128 12.45 4.05 -1.21
C ALA A 128 12.66 2.54 -1.18
N GLU A 129 13.34 2.04 -0.15
CA GLU A 129 13.46 0.60 0.07
C GLU A 129 12.23 0.11 0.87
N LEU A 130 11.40 -0.70 0.21
CA LEU A 130 10.19 -1.30 0.78
C LEU A 130 10.42 -2.78 1.07
N LYS A 131 10.92 -3.10 2.28
CA LYS A 131 10.94 -4.49 2.77
C LYS A 131 9.51 -5.02 2.94
N THR A 132 9.35 -6.33 3.07
CA THR A 132 8.01 -6.91 3.36
C THR A 132 7.42 -6.26 4.61
N ALA A 133 6.13 -5.91 4.58
CA ALA A 133 5.44 -5.11 5.60
C ALA A 133 5.97 -3.66 5.78
N ALA A 134 6.73 -3.12 4.83
CA ALA A 134 7.07 -1.70 4.82
C ALA A 134 5.88 -0.84 4.38
N ILE A 135 5.87 0.39 4.89
CA ILE A 135 4.89 1.44 4.61
C ILE A 135 5.65 2.64 4.06
N ALA A 136 5.17 3.22 2.96
CA ALA A 136 5.52 4.57 2.54
C ALA A 136 4.26 5.41 2.47
N MET A 137 4.21 6.48 3.27
CA MET A 137 3.12 7.44 3.25
C MET A 137 3.54 8.68 2.47
N LEU A 138 2.76 9.00 1.44
CA LEU A 138 2.96 10.11 0.54
C LEU A 138 1.87 11.15 0.79
N SER A 139 2.13 12.43 0.55
CA SER A 139 1.14 13.49 0.71
C SER A 139 1.26 14.52 -0.40
N THR A 140 0.12 15.05 -0.83
CA THR A 140 0.01 16.08 -1.88
C THR A 140 -1.29 16.87 -1.76
N HIS A 141 -1.37 18.00 -2.43
CA HIS A 141 -2.59 18.77 -2.61
C HIS A 141 -3.22 18.56 -4.00
N ALA A 142 -2.47 17.99 -4.95
CA ALA A 142 -2.94 17.69 -6.30
C ALA A 142 -4.03 16.59 -6.30
N PRO A 143 -4.92 16.56 -7.31
CA PRO A 143 -5.89 15.49 -7.47
C PRO A 143 -5.23 14.17 -7.91
N TRP A 144 -5.91 13.06 -7.68
CA TRP A 144 -5.46 11.72 -8.09
C TRP A 144 -5.21 11.60 -9.60
N SER A 145 -6.08 12.21 -10.41
CA SER A 145 -6.01 12.21 -11.87
C SER A 145 -4.72 12.83 -12.43
N GLU A 146 -4.05 13.66 -11.64
CA GLU A 146 -2.78 14.30 -12.00
C GLU A 146 -1.56 13.53 -11.47
N ALA A 147 -1.75 12.34 -10.88
CA ALA A 147 -0.64 11.52 -10.41
C ALA A 147 0.38 11.28 -11.52
N GLY A 148 1.65 11.48 -11.22
CA GLY A 148 2.74 11.44 -12.17
C GLY A 148 4.07 11.70 -11.48
N GLU A 149 5.08 12.06 -12.27
CA GLU A 149 6.40 12.39 -11.73
C GLU A 149 6.32 13.55 -10.73
N HIS A 150 6.96 13.40 -9.58
CA HIS A 150 7.02 14.42 -8.52
C HIS A 150 5.65 14.90 -8.00
N TRP A 151 4.59 14.12 -8.19
CA TRP A 151 3.23 14.44 -7.73
C TRP A 151 3.09 14.57 -6.22
N ALA A 152 3.93 13.89 -5.45
CA ALA A 152 3.92 13.92 -3.99
C ALA A 152 5.25 14.39 -3.40
N GLY A 153 5.17 14.94 -2.19
CA GLY A 153 6.35 15.26 -1.38
C GLY A 153 7.15 14.03 -0.97
N ALA A 154 8.26 14.24 -0.26
CA ALA A 154 9.12 13.16 0.20
C ALA A 154 8.33 12.12 1.03
N PRO A 155 8.55 10.81 0.81
CA PRO A 155 7.79 9.79 1.49
C PRO A 155 8.20 9.70 2.96
N ALA A 156 7.21 9.56 3.86
CA ALA A 156 7.45 9.12 5.22
C ALA A 156 7.45 7.58 5.24
N CYS A 157 8.64 6.99 5.29
CA CYS A 157 8.82 5.54 5.25
C CYS A 157 8.93 4.94 6.67
N ALA A 158 8.32 3.78 6.87
CA ALA A 158 8.48 2.97 8.06
C ALA A 158 8.56 1.49 7.69
N ILE A 159 9.36 0.73 8.43
CA ILE A 159 9.38 -0.73 8.32
C ILE A 159 8.75 -1.28 9.59
N ALA A 160 7.56 -1.83 9.47
CA ALA A 160 6.89 -2.50 10.58
C ALA A 160 7.64 -3.81 10.91
N ARG A 161 8.04 -3.99 12.16
CA ARG A 161 8.64 -5.22 12.68
C ARG A 161 7.98 -5.58 13.99
N GLY A 162 7.51 -6.83 14.09
CA GLY A 162 6.94 -7.41 15.31
C GLY A 162 7.96 -8.22 16.09
#